data_AF-A0A0K8RHD0-F1
#
_entry.id   AF-A0A0K8RHD0-F1
#
_cell.length_a   1.000
_cell.length_b   1.000
_cell.length_c   1.000
_cell.angle_alpha   90.00
_cell.angle_beta   90.00
_cell.angle_gamma   90.00
#
_symmetry.space_group_name_H-M   'P 1'
#
loop_
_entity.id
_entity.type
_entity.pdbx_description
1 polymer ?
#
loop_
_entity_poly.entity_id
_entity_poly.type
_entity_poly.pdbx_seq_one_letter_code
_entity_poly.pdbx_strand_id
1 'polypeptide(L)'
;MLCRKLTSTASCAVLLDEPWRPVEKNMDENDKGWVNWKDIHIKPEHYSEFMKKEDLIYLTSDSPNVLKELDESKAYVIGGLVDHNHHKGLTYKQASDHGIDHAQLPLGNFVKMNSRKVLAVNHVFEIILEYLETRDWQEAFFTILPQRKGAVPTDKVCENSFAMT
;
A
#
# COMPACT_ATOMS: atom_id res chain seq x y z
N MET A 1 -2.08 -3.75 -15.21
CA MET A 1 -1.66 -3.88 -13.81
C MET A 1 -0.17 -3.66 -13.68
N LEU A 2 0.26 -2.80 -12.74
CA LEU A 2 1.67 -2.54 -12.47
C LEU A 2 2.15 -3.47 -11.35
N CYS A 3 3.17 -4.28 -11.59
CA CYS A 3 3.79 -5.13 -10.58
C CYS A 3 5.27 -4.76 -10.43
N ARG A 4 5.68 -4.33 -9.24
CA ARG A 4 7.10 -4.12 -8.93
C ARG A 4 7.53 -5.08 -7.84
N LYS A 5 8.56 -5.87 -8.13
CA LYS A 5 9.23 -6.70 -7.12
C LYS A 5 10.06 -5.79 -6.23
N LEU A 6 9.86 -5.86 -4.92
CA LEU A 6 10.44 -4.91 -3.97
C LEU A 6 11.82 -5.33 -3.45
N THR A 7 12.17 -6.61 -3.51
CA THR A 7 13.49 -7.10 -3.12
C THR A 7 14.03 -8.13 -4.12
N SER A 8 15.36 -8.24 -4.23
CA SER A 8 16.01 -9.21 -5.12
C SER A 8 15.80 -10.66 -4.68
N THR A 9 15.55 -10.87 -3.38
CA THR A 9 15.48 -12.18 -2.73
C THR A 9 14.07 -12.64 -2.36
N ALA A 10 13.08 -11.74 -2.28
CA ALA A 10 11.73 -12.10 -1.83
C ALA A 10 10.63 -11.87 -2.86
N SER A 11 9.49 -12.53 -2.68
CA SER A 11 8.31 -12.49 -3.55
C SER A 11 7.46 -11.22 -3.38
N CYS A 12 7.87 -10.32 -2.48
CA CYS A 12 7.16 -9.09 -2.18
C CYS A 12 6.97 -8.25 -3.44
N ALA A 13 5.71 -8.14 -3.86
CA ALA A 13 5.30 -7.40 -5.03
C ALA A 13 4.21 -6.40 -4.64
N VAL A 14 4.29 -5.19 -5.17
CA VAL A 14 3.15 -4.26 -5.13
C VAL A 14 2.42 -4.32 -6.45
N LEU A 15 1.11 -4.56 -6.38
CA LEU A 15 0.21 -4.60 -7.52
C LEU A 15 -0.67 -3.35 -7.53
N LEU A 16 -0.72 -2.62 -8.64
CA LEU A 16 -1.69 -1.53 -8.85
C LEU A 16 -2.90 -2.03 -9.63
N ASP A 17 -4.06 -2.09 -8.95
CA ASP A 17 -5.35 -2.53 -9.51
C ASP A 17 -6.15 -1.33 -10.05
N GLU A 18 -6.44 -1.28 -11.35
CA GLU A 18 -7.20 -0.21 -12.02
C GLU A 18 -7.92 -0.70 -13.28
N PRO A 19 -8.94 0.02 -13.79
CA PRO A 19 -9.23 0.02 -15.21
C PRO A 19 -7.99 0.50 -15.99
N TRP A 20 -7.24 -0.47 -16.53
CA TRP A 20 -5.93 -0.27 -17.18
C TRP A 20 -5.95 0.60 -18.45
N ARG A 21 -6.99 0.49 -19.28
CA ARG A 21 -6.98 1.03 -20.66
C ARG A 21 -6.80 2.56 -20.76
N PRO A 22 -7.48 3.41 -19.96
CA PRO A 22 -7.28 4.86 -20.05
C PRO A 22 -5.88 5.29 -19.60
N VAL A 23 -5.31 4.60 -18.61
CA VAL A 23 -3.97 4.87 -18.09
C VAL A 23 -2.92 4.48 -19.13
N GLU A 24 -3.04 3.30 -19.72
CA GLU A 24 -2.17 2.81 -20.79
C GLU A 24 -2.10 3.81 -21.96
N LYS A 25 -3.27 4.26 -22.45
CA LYS A 25 -3.33 5.26 -23.52
C LYS A 25 -2.61 6.56 -23.13
N ASN A 26 -2.81 7.03 -21.91
CA ASN A 26 -2.14 8.25 -21.43
C ASN A 26 -0.61 8.07 -21.38
N MET A 27 -0.14 6.91 -20.94
CA MET A 27 1.29 6.57 -20.90
C MET A 27 1.89 6.47 -22.30
N ASP A 28 1.18 5.90 -23.26
CA ASP A 28 1.60 5.84 -24.67
C ASP A 28 1.74 7.23 -25.31
N GLU A 29 0.85 8.16 -24.94
CA GLU A 29 0.84 9.51 -25.47
C GLU A 29 1.95 10.38 -24.86
N ASN A 30 2.13 10.31 -23.53
CA ASN A 30 2.95 11.27 -22.79
C ASN A 30 4.31 10.74 -22.36
N ASP A 31 4.47 9.42 -22.24
CA ASP A 31 5.62 8.82 -21.57
C ASP A 31 6.08 7.51 -22.23
N LYS A 32 6.29 7.54 -23.55
CA LYS A 32 6.67 6.38 -24.40
C LYS A 32 7.83 5.51 -23.90
N GLY A 33 8.64 6.01 -22.97
CA GLY A 33 9.69 5.25 -22.29
C GLY A 33 9.18 4.27 -21.23
N TRP A 34 7.90 4.29 -20.89
CA TRP A 34 7.29 3.47 -19.84
C TRP A 34 7.48 1.96 -20.07
N VAL A 35 7.48 1.54 -21.33
CA VAL A 35 7.73 0.15 -21.73
C VAL A 35 9.15 -0.33 -21.38
N ASN A 36 10.08 0.59 -21.15
CA ASN A 36 11.48 0.29 -20.84
C ASN A 36 11.79 0.42 -19.34
N TRP A 37 10.78 0.65 -18.49
CA TRP A 37 10.99 0.74 -17.05
C TRP A 37 11.49 -0.60 -16.50
N LYS A 38 12.65 -0.55 -15.83
CA LYS A 38 13.26 -1.73 -15.21
C LYS A 38 12.52 -2.11 -13.94
N ASP A 39 12.47 -3.41 -13.66
CA ASP A 39 11.87 -3.98 -12.45
C ASP A 39 10.37 -3.70 -12.28
N ILE A 40 9.72 -3.31 -13.37
CA ILE A 40 8.29 -3.05 -13.46
C ILE A 40 7.70 -4.00 -14.50
N HIS A 41 6.77 -4.85 -14.05
CA HIS A 41 6.04 -5.79 -14.88
C HIS A 41 4.63 -5.29 -15.09
N ILE A 42 4.30 -4.97 -16.33
CA ILE A 42 2.97 -4.53 -16.72
C ILE A 42 2.25 -5.69 -17.37
N LYS A 43 1.12 -6.07 -16.78
CA LYS A 43 0.28 -7.18 -17.24
C LYS A 43 -1.15 -6.72 -17.51
N PRO A 44 -1.76 -7.06 -18.67
CA PRO A 44 -3.16 -6.75 -18.93
C PRO A 44 -4.14 -7.63 -18.13
N GLU A 45 -3.71 -8.82 -17.70
CA GLU A 45 -4.51 -9.78 -16.93
C GLU A 45 -4.79 -9.27 -15.51
N HIS A 46 -5.89 -9.72 -14.90
CA HIS A 46 -6.21 -9.42 -13.50
C HIS A 46 -5.26 -10.18 -12.54
N TYR A 47 -4.95 -9.67 -11.33
CA TYR A 47 -3.94 -10.28 -10.45
C TYR A 47 -4.34 -11.68 -10.02
N SER A 48 -5.65 -11.92 -9.92
CA SER A 48 -6.21 -13.24 -9.60
C SER A 48 -5.88 -14.32 -10.62
N GLU A 49 -5.45 -13.95 -11.83
CA GLU A 49 -5.10 -14.90 -12.90
C GLU A 49 -3.68 -15.45 -12.75
N PHE A 50 -2.79 -14.75 -12.03
CA PHE A 50 -1.37 -15.13 -11.92
C PHE A 50 -0.83 -15.14 -10.49
N MET A 51 -1.62 -14.74 -9.49
CA MET A 51 -1.29 -14.84 -8.07
C MET A 51 -2.28 -15.74 -7.37
N LYS A 52 -1.78 -16.55 -6.43
CA LYS A 52 -2.65 -17.33 -5.54
C LYS A 52 -3.33 -16.40 -4.56
N LYS A 53 -4.59 -16.68 -4.28
CA LYS A 53 -5.43 -15.87 -3.40
C LYS A 53 -4.84 -15.74 -2.00
N GLU A 54 -4.31 -16.83 -1.47
CA GLU A 54 -3.65 -16.92 -0.16
C GLU A 54 -2.36 -16.11 -0.07
N ASP A 55 -1.75 -15.73 -1.20
CA ASP A 55 -0.52 -14.94 -1.23
C ASP A 55 -0.80 -13.43 -1.32
N LEU A 56 -2.07 -13.03 -1.46
CA LEU A 56 -2.48 -11.64 -1.68
C LEU A 56 -2.97 -10.96 -0.40
N ILE A 57 -2.53 -9.71 -0.19
CA ILE A 57 -3.07 -8.80 0.83
C ILE A 57 -3.49 -7.49 0.15
N TYR A 58 -4.79 -7.18 0.15
CA TYR A 58 -5.29 -5.91 -0.37
C TYR A 58 -5.16 -4.80 0.69
N LEU A 59 -4.38 -3.76 0.37
CA LEU A 59 -4.23 -2.58 1.20
C LEU A 59 -5.41 -1.63 1.00
N THR A 60 -6.19 -1.42 2.04
CA THR A 60 -7.36 -0.54 2.02
C THR A 60 -7.58 0.13 3.38
N SER A 61 -7.90 1.43 3.37
CA SER A 61 -8.11 2.21 4.59
C SER A 61 -9.34 1.79 5.39
N ASP A 62 -10.29 1.11 4.75
CA ASP A 62 -11.54 0.68 5.37
C ASP A 62 -11.45 -0.71 6.01
N SER A 63 -10.32 -1.41 5.87
CA SER A 63 -10.12 -2.73 6.48
C SER A 63 -10.10 -2.62 8.02
N PRO A 64 -10.81 -3.50 8.75
CA PRO A 64 -10.70 -3.56 10.21
C PRO A 64 -9.35 -4.12 10.68
N ASN A 65 -8.60 -4.81 9.81
CA ASN A 65 -7.33 -5.44 10.15
C ASN A 65 -6.19 -4.41 10.02
N VAL A 66 -5.38 -4.26 11.06
CA VAL A 66 -4.22 -3.37 11.04
C VAL A 66 -2.98 -4.16 10.66
N LEU A 67 -2.28 -3.72 9.61
CA LEU A 67 -1.01 -4.31 9.18
C LEU A 67 0.08 -3.99 10.20
N LYS A 68 0.68 -5.03 10.78
CA LYS A 68 1.73 -4.89 11.81
C LYS A 68 3.13 -4.93 11.21
N GLU A 69 3.35 -5.84 10.27
CA GLU A 69 4.63 -6.06 9.59
C GLU A 69 4.34 -6.49 8.15
N LEU A 70 5.33 -6.32 7.28
CA LEU A 70 5.29 -6.86 5.92
C LEU A 70 5.90 -8.26 5.89
N ASP A 71 5.05 -9.25 5.62
CA ASP A 71 5.47 -10.58 5.19
C ASP A 71 5.99 -10.51 3.75
N GLU A 72 7.29 -10.75 3.57
CA GLU A 72 7.97 -10.69 2.27
C GLU A 72 7.61 -11.86 1.34
N SER A 73 6.89 -12.87 1.83
CA SER A 73 6.33 -13.94 1.00
C SER A 73 5.01 -13.56 0.33
N LYS A 74 4.37 -12.47 0.75
CA LYS A 74 3.07 -11.99 0.24
C LYS A 74 3.22 -10.94 -0.85
N ALA A 75 2.16 -10.77 -1.63
CA ALA A 75 1.98 -9.66 -2.56
C ALA A 75 0.93 -8.68 -2.04
N TYR A 76 1.27 -7.40 -2.04
CA TYR A 76 0.41 -6.32 -1.53
C TYR A 76 -0.27 -5.61 -2.69
N VAL A 77 -1.60 -5.58 -2.69
CA VAL A 77 -2.38 -4.89 -3.72
C VAL A 77 -2.73 -3.49 -3.24
N ILE A 78 -2.47 -2.48 -4.05
CA ILE A 78 -2.91 -1.10 -3.85
C ILE A 78 -3.90 -0.78 -4.98
N GLY A 79 -5.11 -0.38 -4.64
CA GLY A 79 -6.04 0.14 -5.67
C GLY A 79 -5.48 1.42 -6.26
N GLY A 80 -5.38 1.52 -7.59
CA GLY A 80 -4.84 2.72 -8.24
C GLY A 80 -5.87 3.85 -8.38
N LEU A 81 -6.92 3.84 -7.56
CA LEU A 81 -8.10 4.65 -7.76
C LEU A 81 -7.87 6.07 -7.23
N VAL A 82 -8.10 7.08 -8.07
CA VAL A 82 -8.06 8.49 -7.69
C VAL A 82 -9.48 9.07 -7.70
N ASP A 83 -10.26 8.74 -6.67
CA ASP A 83 -11.68 9.15 -6.59
C ASP A 83 -11.96 10.16 -5.47
N HIS A 84 -10.94 10.72 -4.83
CA HIS A 84 -11.06 11.58 -3.64
C HIS A 84 -11.85 10.93 -2.47
N ASN A 85 -11.85 9.60 -2.39
CA ASN A 85 -12.63 8.79 -1.45
C ASN A 85 -14.14 9.04 -1.57
N HIS A 86 -14.64 9.13 -2.80
CA HIS A 86 -16.08 9.24 -3.08
C HIS A 86 -16.77 7.88 -2.88
N HIS A 87 -16.11 6.78 -3.24
CA HIS A 87 -16.60 5.41 -3.12
C HIS A 87 -15.99 4.73 -1.88
N LYS A 88 -16.41 5.18 -0.70
CA LYS A 88 -15.96 4.58 0.57
C LYS A 88 -16.19 3.07 0.59
N GLY A 89 -15.17 2.31 1.01
CA GLY A 89 -15.26 0.86 1.15
C GLY A 89 -15.26 0.07 -0.15
N LEU A 90 -15.03 0.68 -1.32
CA LEU A 90 -15.05 -0.04 -2.60
C LEU A 90 -13.99 -1.15 -2.65
N THR A 91 -12.73 -0.81 -2.40
CA THR A 91 -11.61 -1.77 -2.43
C THR A 91 -11.68 -2.79 -1.31
N TYR A 92 -12.18 -2.37 -0.14
CA TYR A 92 -12.47 -3.30 0.97
C TYR A 92 -13.52 -4.33 0.59
N LYS A 93 -14.66 -3.89 0.04
CA LYS A 93 -15.71 -4.78 -0.43
C LYS A 93 -15.19 -5.71 -1.52
N GLN A 94 -14.43 -5.19 -2.50
CA GLN A 94 -13.85 -6.02 -3.55
C GLN A 94 -12.94 -7.11 -2.97
N ALA A 95 -12.04 -6.79 -2.05
CA ALA A 95 -11.19 -7.77 -1.39
C ALA A 95 -12.01 -8.83 -0.63
N SER A 96 -13.01 -8.40 0.14
CA SER A 96 -13.90 -9.31 0.89
C SER A 96 -14.74 -10.20 -0.02
N ASP A 97 -15.32 -9.67 -1.10
CA ASP A 97 -16.13 -10.43 -2.07
C ASP A 97 -15.31 -11.50 -2.80
N HIS A 98 -14.03 -11.21 -3.07
CA HIS A 98 -13.08 -12.18 -3.63
C HIS A 98 -12.43 -13.07 -2.54
N GLY A 99 -12.69 -12.78 -1.26
CA GLY A 99 -12.16 -13.42 -0.06
C GLY A 99 -10.64 -13.30 0.11
N ILE A 100 -10.03 -12.29 -0.49
CA ILE A 100 -8.60 -11.98 -0.39
C ILE A 100 -8.37 -11.32 0.98
N ASP A 101 -7.24 -11.63 1.62
CA ASP A 101 -6.88 -10.96 2.87
C ASP A 101 -6.73 -9.45 2.64
N HIS A 102 -7.10 -8.64 3.64
CA HIS A 102 -7.06 -7.18 3.52
C HIS A 102 -6.58 -6.54 4.81
N ALA A 103 -5.86 -5.42 4.71
CA ALA A 103 -5.32 -4.69 5.85
C ALA A 103 -5.26 -3.17 5.58
N GLN A 104 -5.39 -2.38 6.65
CA GLN A 104 -5.07 -0.95 6.64
C GLN A 104 -3.65 -0.74 7.17
N LEU A 105 -2.98 0.31 6.71
CA LEU A 105 -1.72 0.76 7.30
C LEU A 105 -1.93 1.21 8.75
N PRO A 106 -0.95 1.04 9.66
CA PRO A 106 -1.09 1.35 11.08
C PRO A 106 -1.05 2.86 11.40
N LEU A 107 -1.58 3.72 10.53
CA LEU A 107 -1.57 5.18 10.65
C LEU A 107 -2.14 5.68 11.98
N GLY A 108 -3.17 5.02 12.51
CA GLY A 108 -3.80 5.41 13.77
C GLY A 108 -2.89 5.34 14.99
N ASN A 109 -1.81 4.55 14.93
CA ASN A 109 -0.88 4.34 16.04
C ASN A 109 0.22 5.40 16.05
N PHE A 110 0.52 6.02 14.91
CA PHE A 110 1.71 6.86 14.75
C PHE A 110 1.38 8.28 14.30
N VAL A 111 0.20 8.50 13.70
CA VAL A 111 -0.14 9.75 13.02
C VAL A 111 -1.49 10.27 13.49
N LYS A 112 -1.48 11.39 14.21
CA LYS A 112 -2.70 12.14 14.55
C LYS A 112 -3.07 13.11 13.42
N MET A 113 -3.88 12.66 12.46
CA MET A 113 -4.34 13.51 11.36
C MET A 113 -5.70 14.14 11.65
N ASN A 114 -5.82 15.46 11.43
CA ASN A 114 -7.12 16.18 11.38
C ASN A 114 -7.87 15.93 10.07
N SER A 115 -7.21 15.32 9.09
CA SER A 115 -7.75 15.00 7.77
C SER A 115 -8.10 13.52 7.65
N ARG A 116 -8.78 13.14 6.57
CA ARG A 116 -9.17 11.74 6.30
C ARG A 116 -7.91 10.86 6.20
N LYS A 117 -7.96 9.66 6.79
CA LYS A 117 -6.88 8.65 6.76
C LYS A 117 -6.80 7.89 5.42
N VAL A 118 -6.98 8.62 4.31
CA VAL A 118 -6.83 8.08 2.95
C VAL A 118 -5.59 8.71 2.33
N LEU A 119 -4.70 7.84 1.84
CA LEU A 119 -3.44 8.23 1.21
C LEU A 119 -3.58 8.10 -0.31
N ALA A 120 -2.77 8.87 -1.05
CA ALA A 120 -2.66 8.66 -2.48
C ALA A 120 -1.81 7.41 -2.76
N VAL A 121 -2.03 6.80 -3.93
CA VAL A 121 -1.36 5.56 -4.37
C VAL A 121 0.16 5.64 -4.21
N ASN A 122 0.77 6.74 -4.67
CA ASN A 122 2.23 6.93 -4.58
C ASN A 122 2.72 6.96 -3.13
N HIS A 123 2.01 7.62 -2.21
CA HIS A 123 2.41 7.66 -0.80
C HIS A 123 2.33 6.26 -0.16
N VAL A 124 1.30 5.46 -0.48
CA VAL A 124 1.21 4.08 0.03
C VAL A 124 2.40 3.27 -0.49
N PHE A 125 2.70 3.37 -1.78
CA PHE A 125 3.83 2.68 -2.38
C PHE A 125 5.18 3.08 -1.75
N GLU A 126 5.43 4.38 -1.61
CA GLU A 126 6.65 4.91 -0.99
C GLU A 126 6.78 4.53 0.49
N ILE A 127 5.68 4.53 1.26
CA ILE A 127 5.67 4.06 2.66
C ILE A 127 6.07 2.59 2.76
N ILE A 128 5.57 1.75 1.86
CA ILE A 128 5.90 0.31 1.84
C ILE A 128 7.38 0.11 1.56
N LEU A 129 7.95 0.87 0.62
CA LEU A 129 9.39 0.85 0.33
C LEU A 129 10.21 1.28 1.55
N GLU A 130 9.89 2.44 2.12
CA GLU A 130 10.60 2.99 3.27
C GLU A 130 10.54 2.03 4.47
N TYR A 131 9.38 1.43 4.74
CA TYR A 131 9.24 0.44 5.81
C TYR A 131 10.05 -0.84 5.57
N LEU A 132 10.21 -1.30 4.32
CA LEU A 132 11.06 -2.46 4.04
C LEU A 132 12.53 -2.20 4.37
N GLU A 133 12.98 -0.96 4.21
CA GLU A 133 14.34 -0.51 4.51
C GLU A 133 14.55 -0.28 6.02
N THR A 134 13.64 0.45 6.67
CA THR A 134 13.81 0.87 8.07
C THR A 134 13.23 -0.11 9.09
N ARG A 135 12.21 -0.88 8.68
CA ARG A 135 11.34 -1.69 9.55
C ARG A 135 10.65 -0.88 10.66
N ASP A 136 10.52 0.43 10.46
CA ASP A 136 9.88 1.35 11.38
C ASP A 136 8.73 2.09 10.67
N TRP A 137 7.50 1.81 11.09
CA TRP A 137 6.31 2.46 10.54
C TRP A 137 6.28 3.95 10.82
N GLN A 138 6.75 4.37 11.99
CA GLN A 138 6.79 5.78 12.33
C GLN A 138 7.73 6.47 11.36
N GLU A 139 8.98 6.02 11.26
CA GLU A 139 9.94 6.59 10.31
C GLU A 139 9.37 6.64 8.89
N ALA A 140 8.80 5.53 8.41
CA ALA A 140 8.19 5.48 7.08
C ALA A 140 7.08 6.52 6.85
N PHE A 141 6.21 6.74 7.85
CA PHE A 141 5.18 7.76 7.76
C PHE A 141 5.75 9.18 7.79
N PHE A 142 6.76 9.46 8.61
CA PHE A 142 7.33 10.80 8.74
C PHE A 142 8.23 11.20 7.57
N THR A 143 8.88 10.23 6.92
CA THR A 143 9.66 10.46 5.69
C THR A 143 8.74 10.78 4.52
N ILE A 144 7.63 10.05 4.36
CA ILE A 144 6.81 10.10 3.13
C ILE A 144 5.59 11.01 3.23
N LEU A 145 4.94 11.11 4.39
CA LEU A 145 3.71 11.92 4.49
C LEU A 145 4.05 13.41 4.46
N PRO A 146 3.39 14.20 3.59
CA PRO A 146 3.68 15.63 3.51
C PRO A 146 3.26 16.33 4.80
N GLN A 147 4.09 17.26 5.28
CA GLN A 147 3.90 18.01 6.54
C GLN A 147 2.48 18.59 6.72
N ARG A 148 1.83 19.02 5.63
CA ARG A 148 0.45 19.52 5.62
C ARG A 148 -0.62 18.53 6.12
N LYS A 149 -0.34 17.23 6.16
CA LYS A 149 -1.24 16.22 6.74
C LYS A 149 -1.21 16.23 8.28
N GLY A 150 -0.34 17.03 8.89
CA GLY A 150 -0.27 17.20 10.34
C GLY A 150 0.17 15.92 11.03
N ALA A 151 1.07 15.15 10.42
CA ALA A 151 1.65 13.98 11.06
C ALA A 151 2.40 14.44 12.30
N VAL A 152 1.86 14.14 13.47
CA VAL A 152 2.49 14.33 14.77
C VAL A 152 2.55 12.96 15.45
N PRO A 153 3.69 12.61 16.08
CA PRO A 153 3.80 11.34 16.79
C PRO A 153 2.68 11.24 17.82
N THR A 154 2.10 10.07 17.98
CA THR A 154 1.20 9.85 19.11
C THR A 154 2.06 9.69 20.37
N ASP A 155 1.63 10.25 21.50
CA ASP A 155 2.39 10.22 22.76
C ASP A 155 2.51 8.81 23.39
N LYS A 156 2.24 7.73 22.63
CA LYS A 156 2.28 6.34 23.14
C LYS A 156 3.62 5.67 22.84
N VAL A 157 4.67 6.18 23.48
CA VAL A 157 5.84 5.38 23.82
C VAL A 157 6.05 5.52 25.33
N CYS A 158 6.36 4.40 25.99
CA CYS A 158 6.58 4.17 27.43
C CYS A 158 5.35 3.68 28.22
N GLU A 159 5.12 2.36 28.19
CA GLU A 159 4.84 1.56 29.39
C GLU A 159 4.76 0.08 28.97
N ASN A 160 5.90 -0.62 28.99
CA ASN A 160 6.02 -2.05 29.33
C ASN A 160 7.46 -2.54 29.12
N SER A 161 8.37 -2.02 29.92
CA SER A 161 9.68 -2.64 30.13
C SER A 161 10.33 -2.16 31.43
N PHE A 162 9.57 -2.14 32.52
CA PHE A 162 10.11 -2.15 33.88
C PHE A 162 9.13 -2.88 34.80
N ALA A 163 9.13 -4.21 34.73
CA ALA A 163 8.61 -5.07 35.79
C ALA A 163 9.33 -6.41 35.74
N MET A 164 10.56 -6.43 36.23
CA MET A 164 11.12 -7.57 36.97
C MET A 164 12.10 -6.97 37.99
N THR A 165 11.62 -6.84 39.22
CA THR A 165 12.43 -6.83 40.44
C THR A 165 12.56 -8.27 40.90
#